data_AF-A0A662K350-F1
#
_entry.id   AF-A0A662K350-F1
#
_cell.length_a   1.000
_cell.length_b   1.000
_cell.length_c   1.000
_cell.angle_alpha   90.00
_cell.angle_beta   90.00
_cell.angle_gamma   90.00
#
_symmetry.space_group_name_H-M   'P 1'
#
loop_
_entity.id
_entity.type
_entity.pdbx_description
1 polymer ?
#
loop_
_entity_poly.entity_id
_entity_poly.type
_entity_poly.pdbx_seq_one_letter_code
_entity_poly.pdbx_strand_id
1 'polypeptide(L)'
;AEHLCLPDEHDVREGVIVSLIAAHAADVARGIDKDLDYKLSKAREELNWRKMFEFAIYPEKAREYRNKRLPTEDKNACSMCGKLCAIEMVKKYFGKIG
;
A
#
# COMPACT_ATOMS: atom_id res chain seq x y z
N ALA A 1 0.67 5.96 -23.38
CA ALA A 1 1.08 6.94 -24.41
C ALA A 1 2.30 6.51 -25.24
N GLU A 2 3.37 6.01 -24.63
CA GLU A 2 4.65 5.79 -25.33
C GLU A 2 4.51 4.98 -26.63
N HIS A 3 5.07 5.51 -27.73
CA HIS A 3 4.96 4.98 -29.09
C HIS A 3 3.54 4.89 -29.70
N LEU A 4 2.50 5.39 -29.02
CA LEU A 4 1.10 5.31 -29.49
C LEU A 4 0.47 6.70 -29.69
N CYS A 5 0.70 7.64 -28.76
CA CYS A 5 0.13 9.00 -28.82
C CYS A 5 0.90 9.96 -27.89
N LEU A 6 0.54 11.25 -27.96
CA LEU A 6 0.96 12.20 -26.94
C LEU A 6 0.30 11.85 -25.60
N PRO A 7 1.03 11.93 -24.47
CA PRO A 7 0.47 11.65 -23.16
C PRO A 7 -0.49 12.75 -22.71
N ASP A 8 -1.54 12.35 -22.00
CA ASP A 8 -2.37 13.27 -21.22
C ASP A 8 -1.85 13.45 -19.78
N GLU A 9 -2.54 14.25 -18.97
CA GLU A 9 -2.16 14.49 -17.56
C GLU A 9 -2.11 13.19 -16.74
N HIS A 10 -3.01 12.25 -17.01
CA HIS A 10 -3.07 10.98 -16.30
C HIS A 10 -1.89 10.08 -16.68
N ASP A 11 -1.56 9.98 -17.97
CA ASP A 11 -0.38 9.25 -18.46
C ASP A 11 0.91 9.77 -17.80
N VAL A 12 1.07 11.09 -17.70
CA VAL A 12 2.24 11.72 -17.06
C VAL A 12 2.29 11.34 -15.58
N ARG A 13 1.16 11.47 -14.85
CA ARG A 13 1.10 11.15 -13.42
C ARG A 13 1.46 9.68 -13.17
N GLU A 14 0.87 8.74 -13.90
CA GLU A 14 1.15 7.32 -13.75
C GLU A 14 2.61 7.00 -14.10
N GLY A 15 3.15 7.58 -15.18
CA GLY A 15 4.55 7.40 -15.56
C GLY A 15 5.54 7.84 -14.47
N VAL A 16 5.28 8.98 -13.82
CA VAL A 16 6.09 9.47 -12.70
C VAL A 16 5.99 8.55 -11.49
N ILE A 17 4.78 8.14 -11.09
CA ILE A 17 4.58 7.25 -9.95
C ILE A 17 5.24 5.88 -10.17
N VAL A 18 5.10 5.29 -11.36
CA VAL A 18 5.76 4.02 -11.69
C VAL A 18 7.27 4.16 -11.65
N SER A 19 7.82 5.27 -12.15
CA SER A 19 9.25 5.54 -12.10
C SER A 19 9.77 5.69 -10.66
N LEU A 20 9.00 6.33 -9.77
CA LEU A 20 9.32 6.43 -8.34
C LEU A 20 9.34 5.06 -7.66
N ILE A 21 8.38 4.18 -7.98
CA ILE A 21 8.35 2.80 -7.47
C ILE A 21 9.59 2.02 -7.95
N ALA A 22 9.95 2.16 -9.23
CA ALA A 22 11.13 1.49 -9.80
C ALA A 22 12.44 1.98 -9.16
N ALA A 23 12.57 3.29 -8.95
CA ALA A 23 13.72 3.88 -8.26
C ALA A 23 13.84 3.36 -6.81
N HIS A 24 12.73 3.39 -6.06
CA HIS A 24 12.67 2.86 -4.70
C HIS A 24 13.07 1.38 -4.63
N ALA A 25 12.56 0.55 -5.55
CA ALA A 25 12.92 -0.86 -5.62
C ALA A 25 14.43 -1.06 -5.89
N ALA A 26 15.03 -0.23 -6.76
CA ALA A 26 16.47 -0.27 -7.02
C ALA A 26 17.28 0.15 -5.79
N ASP A 27 16.83 1.16 -5.03
CA ASP A 27 17.48 1.59 -3.79
C ASP A 27 17.41 0.50 -2.71
N VAL A 28 16.26 -0.14 -2.52
CA VAL A 28 16.10 -1.28 -1.60
C VAL A 28 17.05 -2.42 -1.95
N ALA A 29 17.17 -2.77 -3.25
CA ALA A 29 18.07 -3.82 -3.72
C ALA A 29 19.55 -3.49 -3.44
N ARG A 30 19.90 -2.21 -3.44
CA ARG A 30 21.23 -1.69 -3.09
C ARG A 30 21.45 -1.54 -1.58
N GLY A 31 20.46 -1.83 -0.76
CA GLY A 31 20.56 -1.70 0.69
C GLY A 31 20.18 -0.32 1.24
N ILE A 32 19.62 0.56 0.40
CA ILE A 32 19.25 1.93 0.74
C ILE A 32 17.73 1.99 1.02
N ASP A 33 17.32 2.88 1.92
CA ASP A 33 15.91 3.25 2.18
C ASP A 33 14.92 2.09 2.42
N LYS A 34 15.35 1.06 3.15
CA LYS A 34 14.47 -0.06 3.58
C LYS A 34 13.46 0.34 4.65
N ASP A 35 13.67 1.49 5.28
CA ASP A 35 12.86 1.97 6.41
C ASP A 35 11.44 2.30 5.98
N LEU A 36 11.24 2.78 4.75
CA LEU A 36 9.91 3.07 4.22
C LEU A 36 9.07 1.79 4.12
N ASP A 37 9.61 0.71 3.54
CA ASP A 37 8.95 -0.60 3.46
C ASP A 37 8.65 -1.15 4.85
N TYR A 38 9.60 -1.03 5.78
CA TYR A 38 9.41 -1.50 7.15
C TYR A 38 8.27 -0.74 7.84
N LYS A 39 8.25 0.60 7.76
CA LYS A 39 7.17 1.44 8.30
C LYS A 39 5.81 1.09 7.71
N LEU A 40 5.74 0.94 6.38
CA LEU A 40 4.51 0.54 5.70
C LEU A 40 4.05 -0.87 6.11
N SER A 41 4.98 -1.82 6.22
CA SER A 41 4.70 -3.19 6.64
C SER A 41 4.24 -3.27 8.09
N LYS A 42 4.86 -2.51 9.00
CA LYS A 42 4.40 -2.41 10.39
C LYS A 42 3.01 -1.79 10.47
N ALA A 43 2.72 -0.76 9.67
CA ALA A 43 1.38 -0.19 9.59
C ALA A 43 0.34 -1.20 9.08
N ARG A 44 0.70 -2.07 8.11
CA ARG A 44 -0.17 -3.17 7.64
C ARG A 44 -0.42 -4.20 8.72
N GLU A 45 0.64 -4.63 9.42
CA GLU A 45 0.53 -5.55 10.55
C GLU A 45 -0.39 -4.97 11.63
N GLU A 46 -0.29 -3.67 11.94
CA GLU A 46 -1.15 -2.98 12.90
C GLU A 46 -2.58 -2.74 12.39
N LEU A 47 -2.87 -2.99 11.10
CA LEU A 47 -4.09 -2.56 10.40
C LEU A 47 -4.33 -1.04 10.55
N ASN A 48 -3.24 -0.26 10.63
CA ASN A 48 -3.29 1.18 10.76
C ASN A 48 -3.39 1.86 9.39
N TRP A 49 -4.62 1.92 8.86
CA TRP A 49 -4.92 2.50 7.55
C TRP A 49 -4.39 3.93 7.39
N ARG A 50 -4.47 4.75 8.44
CA ARG A 50 -3.97 6.14 8.40
C ARG A 50 -2.47 6.16 8.08
N LYS A 51 -1.67 5.39 8.83
CA LYS A 51 -0.22 5.27 8.60
C LYS A 51 0.10 4.60 7.25
N MET A 52 -0.68 3.59 6.85
CA MET A 52 -0.50 2.95 5.53
C MET A 52 -0.63 3.96 4.40
N PHE A 53 -1.61 4.87 4.47
CA PHE A 53 -1.76 5.93 3.48
C PHE A 53 -0.66 6.99 3.59
N GLU A 54 -0.20 7.31 4.80
CA GLU A 54 0.88 8.26 5.04
C GLU A 54 2.22 7.79 4.41
N PHE A 55 2.50 6.49 4.48
CA PHE A 55 3.74 5.90 3.95
C PHE A 55 3.65 5.38 2.50
N ALA A 56 2.47 5.41 1.88
CA ALA A 56 2.32 4.96 0.50
C ALA A 56 2.99 5.95 -0.47
N ILE A 57 3.65 5.44 -1.52
CA ILE A 57 4.20 6.27 -2.60
C ILE A 57 3.09 7.06 -3.31
N TYR A 58 1.88 6.49 -3.40
CA TYR A 58 0.71 7.18 -3.96
C TYR A 58 -0.51 7.16 -3.00
N PRO A 59 -0.54 8.05 -1.99
CA PRO A 59 -1.55 8.05 -0.92
C PRO A 59 -2.99 8.24 -1.39
N GLU A 60 -3.18 9.09 -2.40
CA GLU A 60 -4.49 9.39 -3.00
C GLU A 60 -5.13 8.13 -3.57
N LYS A 61 -4.43 7.44 -4.50
CA LYS A 61 -4.92 6.22 -5.14
C LYS A 61 -5.15 5.09 -4.13
N ALA A 62 -4.29 4.98 -3.11
CA ALA A 62 -4.48 4.02 -2.02
C ALA A 62 -5.77 4.29 -1.22
N ARG A 63 -6.06 5.56 -0.89
CA ARG A 63 -7.32 5.96 -0.23
C ARG A 63 -8.53 5.72 -1.12
N GLU A 64 -8.44 6.11 -2.39
CA GLU A 64 -9.49 5.88 -3.37
C GLU A 64 -9.86 4.40 -3.46
N TYR A 65 -8.86 3.51 -3.54
CA TYR A 65 -9.08 2.07 -3.65
C TYR A 65 -9.72 1.47 -2.40
N ARG A 66 -9.30 1.92 -1.21
CA ARG A 66 -9.96 1.53 0.04
C ARG A 66 -11.42 1.96 0.05
N ASN A 67 -11.69 3.20 -0.35
CA ASN A 67 -13.03 3.78 -0.30
C ASN A 67 -13.97 3.20 -1.37
N LYS A 68 -13.44 2.77 -2.51
CA LYS A 68 -14.22 2.11 -3.59
C LYS A 68 -14.97 0.87 -3.10
N ARG A 69 -14.38 0.12 -2.16
CA ARG A 69 -14.95 -1.14 -1.63
C ARG A 69 -14.67 -1.23 -0.14
N LEU A 70 -15.38 -0.43 0.65
CA LEU A 70 -15.32 -0.52 2.11
C LEU A 70 -15.92 -1.86 2.59
N PRO A 71 -15.31 -2.50 3.58
CA PRO A 71 -15.81 -3.74 4.16
C PRO A 71 -17.08 -3.44 4.95
N THR A 72 -18.06 -4.34 4.81
CA THR A 72 -19.38 -4.21 5.44
C THR A 72 -19.41 -4.77 6.85
N GLU A 73 -18.66 -5.85 7.11
CA GLU A 73 -18.68 -6.56 8.39
C GLU A 73 -17.54 -6.14 9.33
N ASP A 74 -16.30 -6.12 8.84
CA ASP A 74 -15.12 -5.78 9.63
C ASP A 74 -14.42 -4.55 9.05
N LYS A 75 -14.53 -3.42 9.76
CA LYS A 75 -13.93 -2.14 9.35
C LYS A 75 -12.42 -2.07 9.57
N ASN A 76 -11.87 -2.93 10.42
CA ASN A 76 -10.42 -3.00 10.67
C ASN A 76 -9.71 -3.70 9.53
N ALA A 77 -10.29 -4.77 8.99
CA ALA A 77 -9.73 -5.55 7.89
C ALA A 77 -10.02 -4.95 6.49
N CYS A 78 -9.39 -5.52 5.45
CA CYS A 78 -9.69 -5.18 4.06
C CYS A 78 -10.98 -5.90 3.58
N SER A 79 -11.62 -5.37 2.53
CA SER A 79 -12.79 -6.01 1.92
C SER A 79 -12.47 -7.30 1.15
N MET A 80 -11.19 -7.62 0.97
CA MET A 80 -10.76 -8.83 0.26
C MET A 80 -10.98 -10.11 1.10
N CYS A 81 -10.65 -10.08 2.39
CA CYS A 81 -10.74 -11.27 3.26
C CYS A 81 -11.85 -11.16 4.32
N GLY A 82 -12.29 -9.95 4.67
CA GLY A 82 -13.27 -9.72 5.73
C GLY A 82 -12.88 -10.41 7.04
N LYS A 83 -13.80 -11.19 7.61
CA LYS A 83 -13.61 -11.96 8.86
C LYS A 83 -12.49 -13.00 8.83
N LEU A 84 -12.01 -13.37 7.64
CA LEU A 84 -10.91 -14.33 7.45
C LEU A 84 -9.57 -13.61 7.24
N CYS A 85 -9.41 -12.41 7.80
CA CYS A 85 -8.17 -11.66 7.70
C CYS A 85 -7.01 -12.41 8.37
N ALA A 86 -6.00 -12.77 7.58
CA ALA A 86 -4.83 -13.49 8.07
C ALA A 86 -4.10 -12.73 9.19
N ILE A 87 -3.98 -11.40 9.09
CA ILE A 87 -3.31 -10.58 10.10
C ILE A 87 -4.05 -10.65 11.44
N GLU A 88 -5.38 -10.61 11.43
CA GLU A 88 -6.18 -10.71 12.65
C GLU A 88 -6.15 -12.12 13.23
N MET A 89 -6.21 -13.14 12.39
CA MET A 89 -6.06 -14.53 12.82
C MET A 89 -4.71 -14.74 13.51
N VAL A 90 -3.62 -14.29 12.88
CA VAL A 90 -2.28 -14.38 13.45
C VAL A 90 -2.21 -13.65 14.80
N LYS A 91 -2.74 -12.42 14.88
CA LYS A 91 -2.81 -11.69 16.16
C LYS A 91 -3.61 -12.42 17.24
N LYS A 92 -4.71 -13.06 16.86
CA LYS A 92 -5.58 -13.81 17.77
C LYS A 92 -4.90 -15.04 18.35
N TYR A 93 -4.14 -15.77 17.53
CA TYR A 93 -3.52 -17.04 17.94
C TYR A 93 -2.10 -16.89 18.50
N PHE A 94 -1.33 -15.91 18.02
CA PHE A 94 0.09 -15.74 18.37
C PHE A 94 0.39 -14.43 19.12
N GLY A 95 -0.61 -13.55 19.30
CA GLY A 95 -0.39 -12.23 19.90
C GLY A 95 0.26 -11.23 18.94
N LYS A 96 0.84 -10.16 19.48
CA LYS A 96 1.51 -9.12 18.68
C LYS A 96 2.84 -9.68 18.16
N ILE A 97 3.07 -9.63 16.84
CA ILE A 97 4.37 -9.98 16.27
C ILE A 97 5.28 -8.74 16.42
N GLY A 98 6.42 -8.93 17.09
CA GLY A 98 7.39 -7.87 17.38
C GLY A 98 7.96 -7.26 16.11
#